data_AF-A0A8S1XBY6-F1
#
_entry.id   AF-A0A8S1XBY6-F1
#
_cell.length_a   1.000
_cell.length_b   1.000
_cell.length_c   1.000
_cell.angle_alpha   90.00
_cell.angle_beta   90.00
_cell.angle_gamma   90.00
#
_symmetry.space_group_name_H-M   'P 1'
#
loop_
_entity.id
_entity.type
_entity.pdbx_description
1 polymer ?
#
loop_
_entity_poly.entity_id
_entity_poly.type
_entity_poly.pdbx_seq_one_letter_code
_entity_poly.pdbx_strand_id
1 'polypeptide(L)'
;MNRRIQYISVLKVYSIKSQIQYFQSELEERRRNENYEQNIKEFGHFDYQIQKLICRLDLANLLEVRAYCNPPLIVLYIFEYLMILLNIKPKDPKDVFKSIKVMLSNPVELVCRLEQMKISDIKQSQLQKLTPILQIPVELAQNLARASGIICEIIQLIVKAHNSCQFTIQLFMIEEKITKNIYKLGHLNKIFGLNNN
;
A
#
# COMPACT_ATOMS: atom_id res chain seq x y z
N MET A 1 60.56 15.06 22.04
CA MET A 1 59.67 13.99 22.56
C MET A 1 58.17 14.32 22.49
N ASN A 2 57.72 15.57 22.72
CA ASN A 2 56.28 15.92 22.80
C ASN A 2 55.43 15.69 21.53
N ARG A 3 55.97 15.88 20.31
CA ARG A 3 55.18 15.75 19.07
C ARG A 3 54.73 14.31 18.75
N ARG A 4 55.45 13.29 19.25
CA ARG A 4 55.12 11.88 19.02
C ARG A 4 53.89 11.44 19.83
N ILE A 5 53.70 11.99 21.03
CA ILE A 5 52.55 11.68 21.90
C ILE A 5 51.27 12.30 21.34
N GLN A 6 51.34 13.53 20.81
CA GLN A 6 50.22 14.17 20.11
C GLN A 6 49.79 13.41 18.84
N TYR A 7 50.72 12.83 18.09
CA TYR A 7 50.38 12.11 16.86
C TYR A 7 49.66 10.78 17.15
N ILE A 8 50.07 10.06 18.20
CA ILE A 8 49.45 8.79 18.60
C ILE A 8 48.04 9.01 19.15
N SER A 9 47.79 10.10 19.89
CA SER A 9 46.45 10.42 20.38
C SER A 9 45.48 10.76 19.24
N VAL A 10 45.94 11.53 18.25
CA VAL A 10 45.14 11.85 17.05
C VAL A 10 44.76 10.58 16.26
N LEU A 11 45.72 9.69 16.00
CA LEU A 11 45.44 8.42 15.30
C LEU A 11 44.46 7.51 16.04
N LYS A 12 44.53 7.46 17.38
CA LYS A 12 43.55 6.71 18.20
C LYS A 12 42.15 7.32 18.10
N VAL A 13 42.03 8.64 18.12
CA VAL A 13 40.73 9.32 17.97
C VAL A 13 40.13 9.07 16.59
N TYR A 14 40.94 9.10 15.52
CA TYR A 14 40.47 8.76 14.18
C TYR A 14 40.00 7.30 14.07
N SER A 15 40.75 6.36 14.65
CA SER A 15 40.35 4.94 14.68
C SER A 15 39.01 4.73 15.39
N ILE A 16 38.81 5.37 16.55
CA ILE A 16 37.57 5.30 17.31
C ILE A 16 36.40 5.92 16.52
N LYS A 17 36.60 7.08 15.87
CA LYS A 17 35.55 7.70 15.03
C LYS A 17 35.11 6.79 13.88
N SER A 18 36.06 6.15 13.19
CA SER A 18 35.75 5.22 12.10
C SER A 18 34.97 3.99 12.60
N GLN A 19 35.33 3.46 13.78
CA GLN A 19 34.61 2.35 14.41
C GLN A 19 33.18 2.76 14.80
N ILE A 20 33.00 3.94 15.40
CA ILE A 20 31.67 4.47 15.75
C ILE A 20 30.81 4.62 14.49
N GLN A 21 31.36 5.18 13.42
CA GLN A 21 30.64 5.37 12.16
C GLN A 21 30.23 4.03 11.52
N TYR A 22 31.11 3.04 11.54
CA TYR A 22 30.80 1.68 11.11
C TYR A 22 29.63 1.10 11.90
N PHE A 23 29.68 1.15 13.24
CA PHE A 23 28.60 0.63 14.09
C PHE A 23 27.27 1.37 13.88
N GLN A 24 27.30 2.68 13.65
CA GLN A 24 26.09 3.44 13.31
C GLN A 24 25.48 2.96 11.99
N SER A 25 26.29 2.77 10.96
CA SER A 25 25.80 2.26 9.66
C SER A 25 25.23 0.84 9.76
N GLU A 26 25.86 -0.03 10.56
CA GLU A 26 25.38 -1.40 10.79
C GLU A 26 24.04 -1.41 11.56
N LEU A 27 23.89 -0.54 12.58
CA LEU A 27 22.63 -0.39 13.29
C LEU A 27 21.50 0.16 12.42
N GLU A 28 21.80 1.10 11.51
CA GLU A 28 20.82 1.62 10.55
C GLU A 28 20.41 0.56 9.52
N GLU A 29 21.33 -0.27 9.05
CA GLU A 29 21.02 -1.41 8.18
C GLU A 29 20.13 -2.44 8.89
N ARG A 30 20.41 -2.77 10.15
CA ARG A 30 19.57 -3.68 10.95
C ARG A 30 18.15 -3.13 11.14
N ARG A 31 17.99 -1.85 11.49
CA ARG A 31 16.67 -1.21 11.60
C ARG A 31 15.91 -1.22 10.28
N ARG A 32 16.60 -1.01 9.15
CA ARG A 32 15.99 -1.09 7.82
C ARG A 32 15.48 -2.50 7.50
N ASN A 33 16.27 -3.52 7.82
CA ASN A 33 15.88 -4.92 7.62
C ASN A 33 14.68 -5.30 8.51
N GLU A 34 14.66 -4.88 9.77
CA GLU A 34 13.53 -5.11 10.69
C GLU A 34 12.24 -4.44 10.19
N ASN A 35 12.32 -3.17 9.75
CA ASN A 35 11.18 -2.48 9.14
C ASN A 35 10.71 -3.17 7.86
N TYR A 36 11.63 -3.67 7.03
CA TYR A 36 11.29 -4.39 5.80
C TYR A 36 10.55 -5.70 6.10
N GLU A 37 11.01 -6.47 7.09
CA GLU A 37 10.32 -7.69 7.52
C GLU A 37 8.94 -7.41 8.12
N GLN A 38 8.80 -6.34 8.92
CA GLN A 38 7.51 -5.91 9.45
C GLN A 38 6.55 -5.52 8.33
N ASN A 39 7.02 -4.72 7.36
CA ASN A 39 6.23 -4.37 6.19
C ASN A 39 5.79 -5.61 5.41
N ILE A 40 6.69 -6.56 5.12
CA ILE A 40 6.33 -7.80 4.41
C ILE A 40 5.26 -8.59 5.18
N LYS A 41 5.38 -8.70 6.51
CA LYS A 41 4.38 -9.37 7.35
C LYS A 41 3.03 -8.66 7.29
N GLU A 42 3.00 -7.33 7.29
CA GLU A 42 1.78 -6.54 7.13
C GLU A 42 1.14 -6.71 5.75
N PHE A 43 1.95 -6.78 4.68
CA PHE A 43 1.45 -7.02 3.33
C PHE A 43 0.80 -8.39 3.17
N GLY A 44 1.46 -9.47 3.63
CA GLY A 44 0.88 -10.81 3.61
C GLY A 44 -0.42 -10.90 4.44
N HIS A 45 -0.55 -10.05 5.45
CA HIS A 45 -1.74 -9.95 6.27
C HIS A 45 -2.92 -9.32 5.52
N PHE A 46 -2.70 -8.32 4.64
CA PHE A 46 -3.76 -7.73 3.82
C PHE A 46 -4.34 -8.73 2.81
N ASP A 47 -3.50 -9.43 2.07
CA ASP A 47 -3.95 -10.42 1.08
C ASP A 47 -4.76 -11.53 1.76
N TYR A 48 -4.27 -12.04 2.89
CA TYR A 48 -5.00 -13.04 3.67
C TYR A 48 -6.38 -12.54 4.15
N GLN A 49 -6.46 -11.30 4.63
CA GLN A 49 -7.72 -10.70 5.04
C GLN A 49 -8.70 -10.51 3.87
N ILE A 50 -8.22 -10.05 2.72
CA ILE A 50 -9.04 -9.90 1.51
C ILE A 50 -9.60 -11.26 1.10
N GLN A 51 -8.76 -12.31 1.04
CA GLN A 51 -9.20 -13.66 0.71
C GLN A 51 -10.26 -14.17 1.69
N LYS A 52 -10.06 -13.95 3.00
CA LYS A 52 -11.05 -14.31 4.03
C LYS A 52 -12.38 -13.58 3.82
N LEU A 53 -12.37 -12.32 3.40
CA LEU A 53 -13.57 -11.56 3.08
C LEU A 53 -14.26 -12.08 1.82
N ILE A 54 -13.50 -12.44 0.79
CA ILE A 54 -14.05 -13.04 -0.44
C ILE A 54 -14.75 -14.35 -0.12
N CYS A 55 -14.18 -15.22 0.74
CA CYS A 55 -14.84 -16.46 1.16
C CYS A 55 -16.15 -16.24 1.93
N ARG A 56 -16.38 -15.06 2.51
CA ARG A 56 -17.65 -14.70 3.19
C ARG A 56 -18.74 -14.25 2.21
N LEU A 57 -18.40 -14.02 0.94
CA LEU A 57 -19.30 -13.54 -0.10
C LEU A 57 -20.18 -14.69 -0.61
N ASP A 58 -21.38 -14.81 -0.05
CA ASP A 58 -22.37 -15.77 -0.51
C ASP A 58 -22.99 -15.33 -1.86
N LEU A 59 -23.09 -16.28 -2.80
CA LEU A 59 -23.71 -16.08 -4.11
C LEU A 59 -25.17 -15.65 -3.98
N ALA A 60 -25.90 -16.14 -2.96
CA ALA A 60 -27.29 -15.75 -2.73
C ALA A 60 -27.42 -14.24 -2.43
N ASN A 61 -26.52 -13.69 -1.62
CA ASN A 61 -26.52 -12.26 -1.29
C ASN A 61 -26.19 -11.38 -2.51
N LEU A 62 -25.37 -11.88 -3.45
CA LEU A 62 -25.10 -11.17 -4.71
C LEU A 62 -26.33 -11.18 -5.63
N LEU A 63 -27.04 -12.30 -5.69
CA LEU A 63 -28.28 -12.42 -6.46
C LEU A 63 -29.41 -11.57 -5.87
N GLU A 64 -29.46 -11.38 -4.55
CA GLU A 64 -30.37 -10.43 -3.90
C GLU A 64 -30.15 -9.01 -4.42
N VAL A 65 -28.90 -8.54 -4.46
CA VAL A 65 -28.59 -7.20 -4.98
C VAL A 65 -28.99 -7.07 -6.46
N ARG A 66 -28.76 -8.12 -7.27
CA ARG A 66 -29.18 -8.15 -8.67
C ARG A 66 -30.70 -8.02 -8.82
N ALA A 67 -31.45 -8.58 -7.88
CA ALA A 67 -32.91 -8.62 -7.91
C ALA A 67 -33.56 -7.25 -7.59
N TYR A 68 -32.81 -6.27 -7.06
CA TYR A 68 -33.37 -4.94 -6.82
C TYR A 68 -33.97 -4.34 -8.09
N CYS A 69 -35.19 -3.82 -7.96
CA CYS A 69 -35.78 -2.95 -8.99
C CYS A 69 -35.14 -1.56 -8.90
N ASN A 70 -35.09 -1.00 -7.68
CA ASN A 70 -34.48 0.29 -7.36
C ASN A 70 -33.54 0.10 -6.15
N PRO A 71 -32.22 0.00 -6.35
CA PRO A 71 -31.28 -0.24 -5.26
C PRO A 71 -31.08 1.03 -4.42
N PRO A 72 -30.77 0.90 -3.11
CA PRO A 72 -30.32 2.05 -2.32
C PRO A 72 -29.07 2.69 -2.95
N LEU A 73 -28.97 4.02 -2.87
CA LEU A 73 -27.87 4.76 -3.51
C LEU A 73 -26.48 4.32 -3.02
N ILE A 74 -26.34 4.01 -1.73
CA ILE A 74 -25.09 3.51 -1.14
C ILE A 74 -24.70 2.16 -1.76
N VAL A 75 -25.66 1.25 -1.93
CA VAL A 75 -25.44 -0.05 -2.58
C VAL A 75 -24.98 0.18 -4.02
N LEU A 76 -25.64 1.09 -4.76
CA LEU A 76 -25.26 1.43 -6.12
C LEU A 76 -23.81 1.94 -6.20
N TYR A 77 -23.42 2.87 -5.33
CA TYR A 77 -22.05 3.40 -5.30
C TYR A 77 -21.00 2.34 -4.98
N ILE A 78 -21.27 1.44 -4.04
CA ILE A 78 -20.33 0.36 -3.69
C ILE A 78 -20.09 -0.56 -4.90
N PHE A 79 -21.14 -0.92 -5.64
CA PHE A 79 -21.00 -1.76 -6.83
C PHE A 79 -20.39 -1.00 -8.01
N GLU A 80 -20.56 0.31 -8.09
CA GLU A 80 -19.83 1.15 -9.05
C GLU A 80 -18.33 1.19 -8.73
N TYR A 81 -17.95 1.32 -7.45
CA TYR A 81 -16.56 1.20 -7.03
C TYR A 81 -15.99 -0.19 -7.32
N LEU A 82 -16.77 -1.25 -7.14
CA LEU A 82 -16.38 -2.60 -7.52
C LEU A 82 -16.10 -2.71 -9.03
N MET A 83 -16.94 -2.10 -9.87
CA MET A 83 -16.69 -2.03 -11.32
C MET A 83 -15.40 -1.28 -11.65
N ILE A 84 -15.14 -0.15 -10.97
CA ILE A 84 -13.89 0.62 -11.12
C ILE A 84 -12.69 -0.25 -10.74
N LEU A 85 -12.77 -0.96 -9.60
CA LEU A 85 -11.72 -1.84 -9.11
C LEU A 85 -11.40 -2.94 -10.13
N LEU A 86 -12.42 -3.62 -10.65
CA LEU A 86 -12.29 -4.69 -11.64
C LEU A 86 -12.06 -4.20 -13.08
N ASN A 87 -11.87 -2.89 -13.28
CA ASN A 87 -11.71 -2.25 -14.58
C ASN A 87 -12.84 -2.59 -15.58
N ILE A 88 -14.07 -2.74 -15.07
CA ILE A 88 -15.27 -2.99 -15.86
C ILE A 88 -15.91 -1.65 -16.19
N LYS A 89 -16.05 -1.34 -17.49
CA LYS A 89 -16.73 -0.13 -17.93
C LYS A 89 -18.24 -0.36 -18.02
N PRO A 90 -19.08 0.58 -17.55
CA PRO A 90 -20.52 0.49 -17.79
C PRO A 90 -20.80 0.56 -19.29
N LYS A 91 -21.78 -0.22 -19.76
CA LYS A 91 -22.24 -0.18 -21.16
C LYS A 91 -22.94 1.15 -21.48
N ASP A 92 -23.68 1.66 -20.50
CA ASP A 92 -24.37 2.95 -20.58
C ASP A 92 -24.02 3.77 -19.33
N PRO A 93 -23.40 4.96 -19.47
CA PRO A 93 -23.09 5.82 -18.33
C PRO A 93 -24.35 6.41 -17.67
N LYS A 94 -25.50 6.43 -18.34
CA LYS A 94 -26.77 6.89 -17.77
C LYS A 94 -27.48 5.82 -16.96
N ASP A 95 -27.16 4.54 -17.19
CA ASP A 95 -27.76 3.38 -16.51
C ASP A 95 -26.66 2.42 -16.01
N VAL A 96 -25.92 2.91 -15.01
CA VAL A 96 -24.86 2.15 -14.34
C VAL A 96 -25.43 0.89 -13.70
N PHE A 97 -26.66 0.94 -13.17
CA PHE A 97 -27.25 -0.18 -12.47
C PHE A 97 -27.54 -1.37 -13.40
N LYS A 98 -27.96 -1.13 -14.64
CA LYS A 98 -28.08 -2.20 -15.64
C LYS A 98 -26.74 -2.88 -15.92
N SER A 99 -25.63 -2.14 -15.91
CA SER A 99 -24.29 -2.71 -16.05
C SER A 99 -23.90 -3.55 -14.83
N ILE A 100 -24.26 -3.10 -13.62
CA ILE A 100 -24.09 -3.88 -12.38
C ILE A 100 -24.90 -5.17 -12.43
N LYS A 101 -26.15 -5.15 -12.91
CA LYS A 101 -26.96 -6.38 -13.07
C LYS A 101 -26.33 -7.38 -14.02
N VAL A 102 -25.68 -6.90 -15.09
CA VAL A 102 -24.95 -7.77 -16.03
C VAL A 102 -23.73 -8.37 -15.33
N MET A 103 -22.95 -7.59 -14.59
CA MET A 103 -21.83 -8.09 -13.78
C MET A 103 -22.30 -9.15 -12.76
N LEU A 104 -23.44 -8.92 -12.10
CA LEU A 104 -24.03 -9.84 -11.13
C LEU A 104 -24.78 -11.01 -11.76
N SER A 105 -24.88 -11.07 -13.09
CA SER A 105 -25.56 -12.16 -13.77
C SER A 105 -24.84 -13.50 -13.64
N ASN A 106 -23.52 -13.43 -13.44
CA ASN A 106 -22.64 -14.56 -13.17
C ASN A 106 -21.82 -14.29 -11.89
N PRO A 107 -22.41 -14.52 -10.70
CA PRO A 107 -21.75 -14.19 -9.44
C PRO A 107 -20.50 -15.07 -9.19
N VAL A 108 -20.45 -16.28 -9.76
CA VAL A 108 -19.27 -17.16 -9.67
C VAL A 108 -18.07 -16.52 -10.38
N GLU A 109 -18.26 -16.03 -11.60
CA GLU A 109 -17.21 -15.33 -12.34
C GLU A 109 -16.74 -14.07 -11.62
N LEU A 110 -17.66 -13.32 -10.99
CA LEU A 110 -17.31 -12.15 -10.18
C LEU A 110 -16.40 -12.54 -8.99
N VAL A 111 -16.74 -13.60 -8.26
CA VAL A 111 -15.94 -14.11 -7.14
C VAL A 111 -14.56 -14.54 -7.63
N CYS A 112 -14.49 -15.34 -8.70
CA CYS A 112 -13.20 -15.78 -9.27
C CYS A 112 -12.32 -14.58 -9.69
N ARG A 113 -12.90 -13.53 -10.26
CA ARG A 113 -12.17 -12.30 -10.60
C ARG A 113 -11.62 -11.60 -9.37
N LEU A 114 -12.39 -11.57 -8.26
CA LEU A 114 -11.93 -11.01 -6.99
C LEU A 114 -10.80 -11.84 -6.38
N GLU A 115 -10.87 -13.17 -6.45
CA GLU A 115 -9.82 -14.06 -5.95
C GLU A 115 -8.50 -13.94 -6.72
N GLN A 116 -8.59 -13.75 -8.04
CA GLN A 116 -7.43 -13.65 -8.94
C GLN A 116 -6.79 -12.25 -8.96
N MET A 117 -7.48 -11.25 -8.42
CA MET A 117 -7.01 -9.87 -8.43
C MET A 117 -5.83 -9.69 -7.48
N LYS A 118 -4.76 -9.06 -7.96
CA LYS A 118 -3.62 -8.66 -7.15
C LYS A 118 -3.66 -7.17 -6.88
N ILE A 119 -3.32 -6.76 -5.66
CA ILE A 119 -3.26 -5.34 -5.28
C ILE A 119 -2.27 -4.58 -6.17
N SER A 120 -1.18 -5.23 -6.60
CA SER A 120 -0.16 -4.67 -7.51
C SER A 120 -0.70 -4.24 -8.88
N ASP A 121 -1.82 -4.82 -9.32
CA ASP A 121 -2.35 -4.60 -10.67
C ASP A 121 -3.28 -3.37 -10.73
N ILE A 122 -3.62 -2.81 -9.57
CA ILE A 122 -4.55 -1.69 -9.45
C ILE A 122 -3.82 -0.38 -9.74
N LYS A 123 -4.31 0.37 -10.72
CA LYS A 123 -3.71 1.64 -11.12
C LYS A 123 -3.96 2.72 -10.07
N GLN A 124 -3.00 3.63 -9.91
CA GLN A 124 -3.15 4.81 -9.04
C GLN A 124 -4.42 5.62 -9.34
N SER A 125 -4.77 5.76 -10.63
CA SER A 125 -5.98 6.49 -11.04
C SER A 125 -7.29 5.78 -10.66
N GLN A 126 -7.28 4.44 -10.51
CA GLN A 126 -8.42 3.71 -9.96
C GLN A 126 -8.53 3.99 -8.46
N LEU A 127 -7.41 3.93 -7.73
CA LEU A 127 -7.38 4.14 -6.28
C LEU A 127 -7.83 5.54 -5.86
N GLN A 128 -7.43 6.57 -6.61
CA GLN A 128 -7.94 7.93 -6.38
C GLN A 128 -9.46 7.99 -6.47
N LYS A 129 -10.05 7.27 -7.43
CA LYS A 129 -11.52 7.17 -7.56
C LYS A 129 -12.16 6.33 -6.46
N LEU A 130 -11.46 5.33 -5.93
CA LEU A 130 -11.96 4.48 -4.84
C LEU A 130 -11.85 5.14 -3.46
N THR A 131 -10.98 6.15 -3.30
CA THR A 131 -10.70 6.80 -2.01
C THR A 131 -11.95 7.27 -1.23
N PRO A 132 -13.00 7.84 -1.86
CA PRO A 132 -14.20 8.26 -1.14
C PRO A 132 -14.95 7.13 -0.43
N ILE A 133 -14.75 5.86 -0.82
CA ILE A 133 -15.39 4.71 -0.18
C ILE A 133 -14.99 4.54 1.29
N LEU A 134 -13.83 5.08 1.69
CA LEU A 134 -13.37 5.08 3.08
C LEU A 134 -14.30 5.86 4.02
N GLN A 135 -15.15 6.73 3.47
CA GLN A 135 -16.13 7.52 4.23
C GLN A 135 -17.45 6.76 4.46
N ILE A 136 -17.66 5.62 3.79
CA ILE A 136 -18.89 4.82 3.93
C ILE A 136 -18.68 3.82 5.08
N PRO A 137 -19.47 3.87 6.18
CA PRO A 137 -19.38 2.86 7.23
C PRO A 137 -19.76 1.48 6.70
N VAL A 138 -18.96 0.46 7.00
CA VAL A 138 -19.19 -0.90 6.53
C VAL A 138 -20.50 -1.45 7.10
N GLU A 139 -20.81 -1.13 8.35
CA GLU A 139 -22.04 -1.55 9.04
C GLU A 139 -23.27 -0.97 8.35
N LEU A 140 -23.21 0.30 7.92
CA LEU A 140 -24.29 0.94 7.17
C LEU A 140 -24.55 0.21 5.84
N ALA A 141 -23.48 -0.10 5.10
CA ALA A 141 -23.59 -0.85 3.85
C ALA A 141 -24.14 -2.27 4.07
N GLN A 142 -23.67 -2.95 5.12
CA GLN A 142 -24.08 -4.30 5.48
C GLN A 142 -25.56 -4.38 5.88
N ASN A 143 -26.07 -3.37 6.60
CA ASN A 143 -27.48 -3.27 6.99
C ASN A 143 -28.42 -3.07 5.79
N LEU A 144 -27.92 -2.48 4.69
CA LEU A 144 -28.69 -2.31 3.46
C LEU A 144 -28.69 -3.56 2.59
N ALA A 145 -27.52 -4.19 2.44
CA ALA A 145 -27.36 -5.47 1.76
C ALA A 145 -26.05 -6.12 2.21
N ARG A 146 -26.10 -7.38 2.62
CA ARG A 146 -24.95 -8.09 3.19
C ARG A 146 -23.76 -8.14 2.23
N ALA A 147 -24.01 -8.40 0.94
CA ALA A 147 -22.97 -8.39 -0.09
C ALA A 147 -22.30 -7.01 -0.22
N SER A 148 -23.07 -5.92 -0.15
CA SER A 148 -22.54 -4.56 -0.20
C SER A 148 -21.61 -4.25 0.96
N GLY A 149 -21.93 -4.70 2.17
CA GLY A 149 -21.05 -4.58 3.33
C GLY A 149 -19.69 -5.25 3.10
N ILE A 150 -19.70 -6.52 2.67
CA ILE A 150 -18.48 -7.29 2.41
C ILE A 150 -17.65 -6.66 1.29
N ILE A 151 -18.29 -6.24 0.19
CA ILE A 151 -17.60 -5.59 -0.94
C ILE A 151 -17.01 -4.24 -0.50
N CYS A 152 -17.74 -3.46 0.30
CA CYS A 152 -17.23 -2.21 0.86
C CYS A 152 -15.97 -2.47 1.68
N GLU A 153 -16.00 -3.46 2.57
CA GLU A 153 -14.86 -3.85 3.41
C GLU A 153 -13.64 -4.26 2.56
N ILE A 154 -13.84 -5.08 1.52
CA ILE A 154 -12.78 -5.49 0.59
C ILE A 154 -12.14 -4.27 -0.08
N ILE A 155 -12.94 -3.38 -0.67
CA ILE A 155 -12.42 -2.21 -1.38
C ILE A 155 -11.70 -1.27 -0.40
N GLN A 156 -12.23 -1.04 0.80
CA GLN A 156 -11.56 -0.22 1.81
C GLN A 156 -10.22 -0.82 2.22
N LEU A 157 -10.15 -2.14 2.40
CA LEU A 157 -8.93 -2.82 2.78
C LEU A 157 -7.85 -2.71 1.69
N ILE A 158 -8.25 -2.83 0.43
CA ILE A 158 -7.37 -2.62 -0.74
C ILE A 158 -6.83 -1.18 -0.78
N VAL A 159 -7.70 -0.18 -0.62
CA VAL A 159 -7.29 1.23 -0.61
C VAL A 159 -6.33 1.51 0.55
N LYS A 160 -6.62 0.98 1.75
CA LYS A 160 -5.74 1.09 2.92
C LYS A 160 -4.39 0.43 2.68
N ALA A 161 -4.38 -0.81 2.20
CA ALA A 161 -3.17 -1.54 1.87
C ALA A 161 -2.30 -0.71 0.90
N HIS A 162 -2.88 -0.26 -0.21
CA HIS A 162 -2.15 0.52 -1.20
C HIS A 162 -1.58 1.85 -0.65
N ASN A 163 -2.34 2.56 0.17
CA ASN A 163 -1.87 3.79 0.81
C ASN A 163 -0.68 3.51 1.75
N SER A 164 -0.70 2.41 2.48
CA SER A 164 0.44 1.95 3.27
C SER A 164 1.65 1.62 2.38
N CYS A 165 1.44 0.96 1.24
CA CYS A 165 2.52 0.65 0.28
C CYS A 165 3.23 1.90 -0.24
N GLN A 166 2.45 2.90 -0.66
CA GLN A 166 3.00 4.12 -1.25
C GLN A 166 3.88 4.89 -0.28
N PHE A 167 3.48 4.94 0.99
CA PHE A 167 4.26 5.61 2.03
C PHE A 167 5.63 4.93 2.19
N THR A 168 5.67 3.60 2.22
CA THR A 168 6.92 2.84 2.32
C THR A 168 7.83 3.05 1.12
N ILE A 169 7.28 3.04 -0.12
CA ILE A 169 8.07 3.28 -1.34
C ILE A 169 8.61 4.72 -1.38
N GLN A 170 7.80 5.72 -1.00
CA GLN A 170 8.23 7.12 -0.97
C GLN A 170 9.34 7.34 0.06
N LEU A 171 9.23 6.74 1.25
CA LEU A 171 10.29 6.78 2.26
C LEU A 171 11.60 6.17 1.71
N PHE A 172 11.53 5.00 1.08
CA PHE A 172 12.69 4.35 0.49
C PHE A 172 13.37 5.22 -0.59
N MET A 173 12.59 5.84 -1.46
CA MET A 173 13.09 6.76 -2.50
C MET A 173 13.77 8.00 -1.90
N ILE A 174 13.24 8.54 -0.80
CA ILE A 174 13.82 9.68 -0.09
C ILE A 174 15.15 9.27 0.56
N GLU A 175 15.20 8.11 1.23
CA GLU A 175 16.42 7.57 1.84
C GLU A 175 17.52 7.33 0.80
N GLU A 176 17.18 6.77 -0.36
CA GLU A 176 18.15 6.55 -1.44
C GLU A 176 18.71 7.89 -1.96
N LYS A 177 17.86 8.91 -2.10
CA LYS A 177 18.27 10.26 -2.54
C LYS A 177 19.17 10.94 -1.52
N ILE A 178 18.87 10.83 -0.22
CA ILE A 178 19.70 11.36 0.86
C ILE A 178 21.07 10.66 0.85
N THR A 179 21.07 9.33 0.77
CA THR A 179 22.28 8.51 0.73
C THR A 179 23.20 8.92 -0.44
N LYS A 180 22.64 9.05 -1.66
CA LYS A 180 23.40 9.52 -2.83
C LYS A 180 23.99 10.92 -2.63
N ASN A 181 23.25 11.83 -2.00
CA ASN A 181 23.74 13.18 -1.71
C ASN A 181 24.88 13.18 -0.68
N ILE A 182 24.79 12.37 0.37
CA ILE A 182 25.86 12.22 1.36
C ILE A 182 27.13 11.68 0.71
N TYR A 183 27.03 10.65 -0.13
CA TYR A 183 28.19 10.12 -0.87
C TYR A 183 28.80 11.17 -1.80
N LYS A 184 27.97 11.94 -2.50
CA LYS A 184 28.43 13.02 -3.39
C LYS A 184 29.18 14.10 -2.60
N LEU A 185 28.67 14.51 -1.44
CA LEU A 185 29.34 15.46 -0.55
C LEU A 185 30.67 14.91 -0.01
N GLY A 186 30.70 13.64 0.39
CA GLY A 186 31.94 12.97 0.82
C GLY A 186 32.99 12.92 -0.30
N HIS A 187 32.57 12.69 -1.54
CA HIS A 187 33.46 12.69 -2.70
C HIS A 187 33.96 14.10 -3.05
N LEU A 188 33.13 15.13 -2.90
CA LEU A 188 33.53 16.53 -3.09
C LEU A 188 34.57 16.95 -2.03
N ASN A 189 34.39 16.56 -0.76
CA ASN A 189 35.36 16.86 0.29
C ASN A 189 36.73 16.20 0.02
N LYS A 190 36.76 14.99 -0.56
CA LYS A 190 38.00 14.35 -1.02
C LYS A 190 38.67 15.11 -2.17
N ILE A 191 37.89 15.59 -3.14
CA ILE A 191 38.41 16.34 -4.30
C ILE A 191 38.99 17.69 -3.87
N PHE A 192 38.28 18.42 -3.01
CA PHE A 192 38.68 19.78 -2.63
C PHE A 192 39.76 19.83 -1.54
N GLY A 193 40.27 18.68 -1.09
CA GLY A 193 41.33 18.65 -0.07
C GLY A 193 40.93 19.34 1.24
N LEU A 194 39.61 19.46 1.51
CA LEU A 194 39.04 19.93 2.77
C LEU A 194 39.20 18.84 3.85
N ASN A 195 40.40 18.30 3.98
CA ASN A 195 40.81 17.64 5.20
C ASN A 195 41.08 18.77 6.20
N ASN A 196 40.09 19.05 7.05
CA ASN A 196 40.28 19.93 8.20
C ASN A 196 41.44 19.37 9.04
N ASN A 197 42.63 19.95 8.88
CA ASN A 197 43.75 19.79 9.81
C ASN A 197 43.36 20.31 11.19
#